data_AF-A0A154P5F6-F1
#
_entry.id   AF-A0A154P5F6-F1
#
_cell.length_a   1.000
_cell.length_b   1.000
_cell.length_c   1.000
_cell.angle_alpha   90.00
_cell.angle_beta   90.00
_cell.angle_gamma   90.00
#
_symmetry.space_group_name_H-M   'P 1'
#
loop_
_entity.id
_entity.type
_entity.pdbx_description
1 polymer ?
#
loop_
_entity_poly.entity_id
_entity_poly.type
_entity_poly.pdbx_seq_one_letter_code
_entity_poly.pdbx_strand_id
1 'polypeptide(L)'
;PRSCIVFLLLPQFFSKRGRQGLVAYAFILALTGPVKNTLHNTGVLSESLACAQEQLKEAVKTVVDLAKQPFYALRDAISKVIKSVKAVVKRIKQTLLAIKRIVLSILRVITSVFQWLGSIVNICNKKLGTPFDRCQNVFEGAVADCKAKLGPYLGVVCNVTYVVSALCYIVKPLDFICMLVTYIADSVVGVVKRKIKRFTMHMKAMFYVKVKFSHSFHFETNQSRTIKDVSANISTEIRSRTDELFGFFNSISFLTSLFTFIIVLRVMRYRFKWLTSERFDNRYITNDLRTIDIIRARQDKETVLPLNPRERSRYVPLSSVMLVKSERTKLARSAVFLCLATIKLLAYMAIDYSLYWVLNIIQIHGRFQSKVEKPTVVTVHVAGEGYLSDLYRSIVRAFTPHGKESEINTMLCLPDPVPPDLDKYIQIVALIILFWLVAVFEPYGLRLRHVVLCQYYPDRAKQRAAWLYNHIIRSRGSFLKFARRQLRRKFGLAGGQTIEKVTLQDRLWATCPFLNVFFPRKQKMCLLCGAPEHSDDNPHIKCPTPGCVGLFCPQCFADLQNLCTICRSPIDYGDISDISEEK
;
A
#
# COMPACT_ATOMS: atom_id res chain seq x y z
N PRO A 1 2.63 60.54 -27.79
CA PRO A 1 1.64 59.46 -27.44
C PRO A 1 2.20 58.03 -27.55
N ARG A 2 2.84 57.67 -28.67
CA ARG A 2 3.36 56.29 -28.91
C ARG A 2 4.48 55.90 -27.94
N SER A 3 5.44 56.79 -27.68
CA SER A 3 6.55 56.54 -26.74
C SER A 3 6.08 56.27 -25.29
N CYS A 4 5.01 56.94 -24.85
CA CYS A 4 4.42 56.72 -23.52
C CYS A 4 3.90 55.28 -23.34
N ILE A 5 3.29 54.71 -24.37
CA ILE A 5 2.76 53.33 -24.33
C ILE A 5 3.91 52.33 -24.20
N VAL A 6 5.02 52.56 -24.92
CA VAL A 6 6.22 51.70 -24.85
C VAL A 6 6.81 51.69 -23.44
N PHE A 7 7.02 52.86 -22.83
CA PHE A 7 7.50 52.93 -21.45
C PHE A 7 6.51 52.39 -20.42
N LEU A 8 5.21 52.39 -20.71
CA LEU A 8 4.19 51.76 -19.86
C LEU A 8 4.11 50.23 -19.99
N LEU A 9 4.68 49.65 -21.04
CA LEU A 9 4.77 48.19 -21.21
C LEU A 9 5.84 47.57 -20.31
N LEU A 10 6.96 48.26 -20.09
CA LEU A 10 8.07 47.78 -19.24
C LEU A 10 7.60 47.34 -17.84
N PRO A 11 6.82 48.14 -17.09
CA PRO A 11 6.22 47.72 -15.82
C PRO A 11 5.31 46.49 -15.87
N GLN A 12 4.78 46.11 -17.04
CA GLN A 12 3.85 44.99 -17.15
C GLN A 12 4.57 43.64 -17.11
N PHE A 13 5.87 43.58 -17.39
CA PHE A 13 6.69 42.37 -17.21
C PHE A 13 6.72 41.95 -15.73
N PHE A 14 6.71 42.91 -14.81
CA PHE A 14 6.62 42.66 -13.36
C PHE A 14 5.21 42.28 -12.88
N SER A 15 4.20 42.32 -13.76
CA SER A 15 2.84 42.00 -13.37
C SER A 15 2.64 40.51 -13.10
N LYS A 16 1.62 40.18 -12.31
CA LYS A 16 1.11 38.81 -12.13
C LYS A 16 1.09 37.95 -13.41
N ARG A 17 0.77 38.53 -14.57
CA ARG A 17 0.65 37.79 -15.84
C ARG A 17 2.02 37.41 -16.42
N GLY A 18 3.00 38.30 -16.39
CA GLY A 18 4.38 37.99 -16.80
C GLY A 18 4.98 36.87 -15.96
N ARG A 19 4.75 36.92 -14.64
CA ARG A 19 5.15 35.86 -13.71
C ARG A 19 4.47 34.52 -13.97
N GLN A 20 3.18 34.51 -14.34
CA GLN A 20 2.49 33.27 -14.71
C GLN A 20 3.12 32.61 -15.94
N GLY A 21 3.60 33.41 -16.91
CA GLY A 21 4.36 32.89 -18.05
C GLY A 21 5.69 32.24 -17.63
N LEU A 22 6.46 32.90 -16.76
CA LEU A 22 7.72 32.34 -16.23
C LEU A 22 7.49 31.04 -15.44
N VAL A 23 6.45 30.99 -14.61
CA VAL A 23 6.09 29.78 -13.85
C VAL A 23 5.68 28.65 -14.80
N ALA A 24 4.88 28.95 -15.84
CA ALA A 24 4.51 27.95 -16.84
C ALA A 24 5.74 27.40 -17.58
N TYR A 25 6.69 28.27 -17.96
CA TYR A 25 7.94 27.85 -18.57
C TYR A 25 8.78 26.95 -17.64
N ALA A 26 8.87 27.28 -16.35
CA ALA A 26 9.54 26.43 -15.37
C ALA A 26 8.88 25.04 -15.23
N PHE A 27 7.54 24.96 -15.30
CA PHE A 27 6.83 23.67 -15.34
C PHE A 27 7.12 22.88 -16.62
N ILE A 28 7.24 23.53 -17.77
CA ILE A 28 7.62 22.87 -19.02
C ILE A 28 9.04 22.30 -18.92
N LEU A 29 9.98 23.05 -18.35
CA LEU A 29 11.33 22.56 -18.08
C LEU A 29 11.32 21.38 -17.10
N ALA A 30 10.50 21.43 -16.05
CA ALA A 30 10.34 20.31 -15.11
C ALA A 30 9.79 19.06 -15.82
N LEU A 31 8.82 19.22 -16.72
CA LEU A 31 8.23 18.12 -17.50
C LEU A 31 9.23 17.50 -18.49
N THR A 32 10.00 18.33 -19.20
CA THR A 32 11.01 17.90 -20.19
C THR A 32 12.35 17.44 -19.59
N GLY A 33 12.58 17.70 -18.30
CA GLY A 33 13.76 17.31 -17.55
C GLY A 33 13.41 16.30 -16.44
N PRO A 34 13.32 16.72 -15.17
CA PRO A 34 13.17 15.83 -14.02
C PRO A 34 12.06 14.80 -14.15
N VAL A 35 10.86 15.20 -14.61
CA VAL A 35 9.72 14.27 -14.74
C VAL A 35 10.00 13.22 -15.82
N LYS A 36 10.51 13.62 -16.98
CA LYS A 36 10.90 12.69 -18.04
C LYS A 36 11.97 11.71 -17.56
N ASN A 37 12.96 12.18 -16.81
CA ASN A 37 14.02 11.33 -16.24
C ASN A 37 13.49 10.36 -15.19
N THR A 38 12.60 10.82 -14.29
CA THR A 38 11.91 9.98 -13.31
C THR A 38 11.16 8.83 -13.99
N LEU A 39 10.47 9.13 -15.09
CA LEU A 39 9.71 8.11 -15.83
C LEU A 39 10.61 7.09 -16.51
N HIS A 40 11.73 7.54 -17.08
CA HIS A 40 12.72 6.64 -17.63
C HIS A 40 13.29 5.70 -16.55
N ASN A 41 13.71 6.27 -15.41
CA ASN A 41 14.24 5.50 -14.27
C ASN A 41 13.19 4.58 -13.64
N THR A 42 11.89 4.95 -13.68
CA THR A 42 10.79 4.06 -13.27
C THR A 42 10.66 2.87 -14.22
N GLY A 43 10.88 3.08 -15.51
CA GLY A 43 10.98 2.01 -16.50
C GLY A 43 12.13 1.05 -16.19
N VAL A 44 13.33 1.59 -15.97
CA VAL A 44 14.53 0.81 -15.60
C VAL A 44 14.30 -0.01 -14.32
N LEU A 45 13.70 0.60 -13.28
CA LEU A 45 13.34 -0.09 -12.04
C LEU A 45 12.41 -1.29 -12.31
N SER A 46 11.40 -1.10 -13.14
CA SER A 46 10.41 -2.13 -13.44
C SER A 46 11.01 -3.28 -14.25
N GLU A 47 11.85 -2.99 -15.23
CA GLU A 47 12.56 -4.01 -16.02
C GLU A 47 13.50 -4.83 -15.13
N SER A 48 14.24 -4.15 -14.25
CA SER A 48 15.13 -4.80 -13.27
C SER A 48 14.36 -5.69 -12.30
N LEU A 49 13.21 -5.22 -11.80
CA LEU A 49 12.35 -5.97 -10.91
C LEU A 49 11.72 -7.20 -11.61
N ALA A 50 11.31 -7.05 -12.87
CA ALA A 50 10.79 -8.16 -13.68
C ALA A 50 11.87 -9.23 -13.92
N CYS A 51 13.08 -8.83 -14.29
CA CYS A 51 14.23 -9.74 -14.44
C CYS A 51 14.55 -10.45 -13.13
N ALA A 52 14.60 -9.72 -12.00
CA ALA A 52 14.87 -10.31 -10.69
C ALA A 52 13.80 -11.33 -10.28
N GLN A 53 12.54 -11.09 -10.60
CA GLN A 53 11.46 -12.06 -10.37
C GLN A 53 11.58 -13.31 -11.24
N GLU A 54 11.97 -13.17 -12.51
CA GLU A 54 12.22 -14.32 -13.39
C GLU A 54 13.40 -15.16 -12.88
N GLN A 55 14.51 -14.53 -12.50
CA GLN A 55 15.66 -15.21 -11.88
C GLN A 55 15.27 -15.90 -10.57
N LEU A 56 14.47 -15.26 -9.72
CA LEU A 56 13.98 -15.87 -8.48
C LEU A 56 13.09 -17.07 -8.77
N LYS A 57 12.21 -16.99 -9.78
CA LYS A 57 11.36 -18.11 -10.20
C LYS A 57 12.18 -19.29 -10.71
N GLU A 58 13.22 -19.02 -11.49
CA GLU A 58 14.14 -20.05 -11.99
C GLU A 58 14.95 -20.67 -10.84
N ALA A 59 15.49 -19.86 -9.92
CA ALA A 59 16.20 -20.31 -8.74
C ALA A 59 15.32 -21.21 -7.85
N VAL A 60 14.08 -20.79 -7.57
CA VAL A 60 13.10 -21.57 -6.81
C VAL A 60 12.78 -22.89 -7.54
N LYS A 61 12.63 -22.86 -8.87
CA LYS A 61 12.42 -24.08 -9.67
C LYS A 61 13.59 -25.05 -9.53
N THR A 62 14.83 -24.58 -9.63
CA THR A 62 16.02 -25.43 -9.39
C THR A 62 16.05 -26.00 -7.98
N VAL A 63 15.72 -25.22 -6.95
CA VAL A 63 15.65 -25.71 -5.56
C VAL A 63 14.56 -26.78 -5.40
N VAL A 64 13.38 -26.56 -5.99
CA VAL A 64 12.28 -27.54 -5.98
C VAL A 64 12.67 -28.81 -6.73
N ASP A 65 13.35 -28.70 -7.86
CA ASP A 65 13.79 -29.87 -8.63
C ASP A 65 14.89 -30.65 -7.90
N LEU A 66 15.83 -29.98 -7.23
CA LEU A 66 16.78 -30.60 -6.32
C LEU A 66 16.09 -31.29 -5.15
N ALA A 67 15.05 -30.67 -4.56
CA ALA A 67 14.26 -31.27 -3.48
C ALA A 67 13.47 -32.51 -3.93
N LYS A 68 13.11 -32.64 -5.21
CA LYS A 68 12.41 -33.81 -5.77
C LYS A 68 13.32 -35.01 -6.02
N GLN A 69 14.61 -34.80 -6.32
CA GLN A 69 15.57 -35.88 -6.60
C GLN A 69 15.59 -37.01 -5.54
N PRO A 70 15.67 -36.74 -4.22
CA PRO A 70 15.66 -37.79 -3.21
C PRO A 70 14.37 -38.61 -3.22
N PHE A 71 13.22 -37.99 -3.53
CA PHE A 71 11.95 -38.71 -3.62
C PHE A 71 11.89 -39.67 -4.80
N TYR A 72 12.46 -39.30 -5.96
CA TYR A 72 12.55 -40.20 -7.11
C TYR A 72 13.44 -41.40 -6.81
N ALA A 73 14.59 -41.19 -6.19
CA ALA A 73 15.47 -42.29 -5.80
C ALA A 73 14.85 -43.20 -4.73
N LEU A 74 14.15 -42.62 -3.74
CA LEU A 74 13.42 -43.39 -2.72
C LEU A 74 12.31 -44.24 -3.36
N ARG A 75 11.54 -43.67 -4.31
CA ARG A 75 10.54 -44.41 -5.08
C ARG A 75 11.16 -45.59 -5.82
N ASP A 76 12.31 -45.39 -6.47
CA ASP A 76 13.01 -46.45 -7.21
C ASP A 76 13.55 -47.54 -6.28
N ALA A 77 14.11 -47.16 -5.13
CA ALA A 77 14.54 -48.08 -4.08
C ALA A 77 13.37 -48.94 -3.56
N ILE A 78 12.25 -48.32 -3.21
CA ILE A 78 11.03 -49.02 -2.78
C ILE A 78 10.50 -49.92 -3.91
N SER A 79 10.52 -49.47 -5.16
CA SER A 79 10.10 -50.26 -6.33
C SER A 79 10.96 -51.51 -6.51
N LYS A 80 12.28 -51.41 -6.32
CA LYS A 80 13.19 -52.58 -6.34
C LYS A 80 12.85 -53.58 -5.23
N VAL A 81 12.60 -53.11 -4.02
CA VAL A 81 12.18 -53.97 -2.89
C VAL A 81 10.83 -54.64 -3.17
N ILE A 82 9.85 -53.92 -3.71
CA ILE A 82 8.56 -54.51 -4.08
C ILE A 82 8.72 -55.60 -5.14
N LYS A 83 9.59 -55.38 -6.14
CA LYS A 83 9.89 -56.39 -7.17
C LYS A 83 10.50 -57.66 -6.58
N SER A 84 11.47 -57.53 -5.66
CA SER A 84 12.11 -58.69 -5.02
C SER A 84 11.12 -59.43 -4.10
N VAL A 85 10.35 -58.71 -3.27
CA VAL A 85 9.29 -59.28 -2.44
C VAL A 85 8.25 -60.02 -3.29
N LYS A 86 7.82 -59.44 -4.42
CA LYS A 86 6.88 -60.09 -5.34
C LYS A 86 7.44 -61.37 -5.95
N ALA A 87 8.76 -61.43 -6.22
CA ALA A 87 9.42 -62.64 -6.68
C ALA A 87 9.43 -63.73 -5.61
N VAL A 88 9.73 -63.39 -4.35
CA VAL A 88 9.67 -64.31 -3.20
C VAL A 88 8.25 -64.82 -2.98
N VAL A 89 7.26 -63.92 -2.96
CA VAL A 89 5.84 -64.28 -2.83
C VAL A 89 5.38 -65.21 -3.96
N LYS A 90 5.88 -65.01 -5.20
CA LYS A 90 5.59 -65.92 -6.33
C LYS A 90 6.12 -67.32 -6.07
N ARG A 91 7.35 -67.46 -5.56
CA ARG A 91 7.94 -68.76 -5.19
C ARG A 91 7.15 -69.44 -4.09
N ILE A 92 6.82 -68.72 -3.01
CA ILE A 92 6.01 -69.20 -1.90
C ILE A 92 4.61 -69.65 -2.37
N LYS A 93 3.99 -68.89 -3.27
CA LYS A 93 2.70 -69.26 -3.87
C LYS A 93 2.80 -70.54 -4.69
N GLN A 94 3.87 -70.71 -5.47
CA GLN A 94 4.09 -71.92 -6.28
C GLN A 94 4.28 -73.15 -5.40
N THR A 95 5.09 -73.07 -4.35
CA THR A 95 5.31 -74.17 -3.41
C THR A 95 4.03 -74.56 -2.67
N LEU A 96 3.29 -73.58 -2.16
CA LEU A 96 2.03 -73.85 -1.45
C LEU A 96 0.93 -74.38 -2.37
N LEU A 97 0.91 -73.98 -3.65
CA LEU A 97 0.02 -74.58 -4.65
C LEU A 97 0.44 -76.01 -5.02
N ALA A 98 1.73 -76.32 -5.01
CA ALA A 98 2.22 -77.70 -5.19
C ALA A 98 1.80 -78.57 -4.00
N ILE A 99 2.02 -78.12 -2.77
CA ILE A 99 1.58 -78.79 -1.54
C ILE A 99 0.06 -79.02 -1.57
N LYS A 100 -0.74 -77.99 -1.89
CA LYS A 100 -2.20 -78.14 -2.04
C LYS A 100 -2.58 -79.23 -3.05
N ARG A 101 -1.91 -79.28 -4.21
CA ARG A 101 -2.17 -80.29 -5.25
C ARG A 101 -1.85 -81.70 -4.75
N ILE A 102 -0.71 -81.86 -4.08
CA ILE A 102 -0.30 -83.14 -3.48
C ILE A 102 -1.33 -83.58 -2.44
N VAL A 103 -1.69 -82.71 -1.49
CA VAL A 103 -2.67 -83.05 -0.45
C VAL A 103 -4.03 -83.38 -1.04
N LEU A 104 -4.52 -82.65 -2.04
CA LEU A 104 -5.77 -82.98 -2.74
C LEU A 104 -5.68 -84.27 -3.56
N SER A 105 -4.49 -84.64 -4.04
CA SER A 105 -4.26 -85.92 -4.72
C SER A 105 -4.32 -87.06 -3.72
N ILE A 106 -3.62 -86.95 -2.59
CA ILE A 106 -3.64 -87.92 -1.49
C ILE A 106 -5.07 -88.12 -0.99
N LEU A 107 -5.81 -87.03 -0.75
CA LEU A 107 -7.21 -87.12 -0.32
C LEU A 107 -8.08 -87.86 -1.35
N ARG A 108 -7.88 -87.63 -2.65
CA ARG A 108 -8.62 -88.36 -3.70
C ARG A 108 -8.28 -89.85 -3.69
N VAL A 109 -7.00 -90.20 -3.59
CA VAL A 109 -6.57 -91.61 -3.50
C VAL A 109 -7.16 -92.28 -2.26
N ILE A 110 -7.09 -91.62 -1.10
CA ILE A 110 -7.69 -92.10 0.15
C ILE A 110 -9.19 -92.33 -0.04
N THR A 111 -9.93 -91.36 -0.59
CA THR A 111 -11.36 -91.53 -0.88
C THR A 111 -11.62 -92.71 -1.80
N SER A 112 -10.87 -92.86 -2.89
CA SER A 112 -11.01 -93.98 -3.82
C SER A 112 -10.67 -95.32 -3.17
N VAL A 113 -9.65 -95.39 -2.31
CA VAL A 113 -9.26 -96.60 -1.56
C VAL A 113 -10.34 -96.99 -0.57
N PHE A 114 -10.86 -96.05 0.23
CA PHE A 114 -11.94 -96.34 1.19
C PHE A 114 -13.26 -96.70 0.49
N GLN A 115 -13.58 -96.07 -0.65
CA GLN A 115 -14.74 -96.45 -1.48
C GLN A 115 -14.58 -97.85 -2.08
N TRP A 116 -13.38 -98.18 -2.59
CA TRP A 116 -13.08 -99.52 -3.11
C TRP A 116 -13.12 -100.56 -2.00
N LEU A 117 -12.50 -100.30 -0.85
CA LEU A 117 -12.51 -101.19 0.31
C LEU A 117 -13.95 -101.44 0.79
N GLY A 118 -14.76 -100.37 0.85
CA GLY A 118 -16.20 -100.47 1.12
C GLY A 118 -16.91 -101.36 0.11
N SER A 119 -16.62 -101.23 -1.19
CA SER A 119 -17.19 -102.09 -2.24
C SER A 119 -16.77 -103.56 -2.11
N ILE A 120 -15.49 -103.85 -1.88
CA ILE A 120 -14.97 -105.22 -1.71
C ILE A 120 -15.58 -105.88 -0.47
N VAL A 121 -15.62 -105.17 0.66
CA VAL A 121 -16.23 -105.66 1.90
C VAL A 121 -17.70 -105.96 1.68
N ASN A 122 -18.43 -105.09 0.97
CA ASN A 122 -19.85 -105.30 0.68
C ASN A 122 -20.09 -106.51 -0.26
N ILE A 123 -19.23 -106.70 -1.28
CA ILE A 123 -19.27 -107.86 -2.18
C ILE A 123 -18.92 -109.16 -1.43
N CYS A 124 -17.92 -109.11 -0.55
CA CYS A 124 -17.47 -110.23 0.27
C CYS A 124 -18.60 -110.68 1.21
N ASN A 125 -19.19 -109.74 1.95
CA ASN A 125 -20.31 -110.02 2.87
C ASN A 125 -21.54 -110.53 2.11
N LYS A 126 -21.81 -110.04 0.89
CA LYS A 126 -22.94 -110.53 0.07
C LYS A 126 -22.74 -111.94 -0.47
N LYS A 127 -21.50 -112.40 -0.70
CA LYS A 127 -21.19 -113.74 -1.22
C LYS A 127 -20.91 -114.78 -0.13
N LEU A 128 -20.34 -114.38 1.01
CA LEU A 128 -19.79 -115.30 2.01
C LEU A 128 -20.50 -115.23 3.38
N GLY A 129 -21.45 -114.30 3.57
CA GLY A 129 -21.99 -113.98 4.90
C GLY A 129 -20.97 -113.19 5.74
N THR A 130 -21.34 -112.76 6.94
CA THR A 130 -20.35 -112.17 7.86
C THR A 130 -19.34 -113.23 8.32
N PRO A 131 -18.10 -112.86 8.71
CA PRO A 131 -17.15 -113.78 9.33
C PRO A 131 -17.75 -114.61 10.48
N PHE A 132 -18.62 -113.97 11.28
CA PHE A 132 -19.39 -114.62 12.34
C PHE A 132 -20.35 -115.68 11.76
N ASP A 133 -21.21 -115.30 10.80
CA ASP A 133 -22.17 -116.21 10.16
C ASP A 133 -21.47 -117.39 9.49
N ARG A 134 -20.33 -117.14 8.83
CA ARG A 134 -19.55 -118.19 8.16
C ARG A 134 -18.95 -119.17 9.14
N CYS A 135 -18.38 -118.69 10.24
CA CYS A 135 -17.86 -119.56 11.30
C CYS A 135 -18.99 -120.47 11.82
N GLN A 136 -20.15 -119.87 12.09
CA GLN A 136 -21.30 -120.60 12.61
C GLN A 136 -21.80 -121.66 11.61
N ASN A 137 -21.95 -121.30 10.33
CA ASN A 137 -22.43 -122.21 9.28
C ASN A 137 -21.50 -123.42 9.04
N VAL A 138 -20.17 -123.25 9.13
CA VAL A 138 -19.22 -124.36 8.91
C VAL A 138 -19.32 -125.39 10.04
N PHE A 139 -19.40 -124.92 11.29
CA PHE A 139 -19.52 -125.83 12.42
C PHE A 139 -20.91 -126.46 12.51
N GLU A 140 -21.97 -125.74 12.16
CA GLU A 140 -23.31 -126.33 12.02
C GLU A 140 -23.34 -127.43 10.95
N GLY A 141 -22.65 -127.23 9.81
CA GLY A 141 -22.47 -128.25 8.79
C GLY A 141 -21.69 -129.48 9.27
N ALA A 142 -20.62 -129.29 10.06
CA ALA A 142 -19.86 -130.39 10.65
C ALA A 142 -20.66 -131.18 11.71
N VAL A 143 -21.47 -130.47 12.52
CA VAL A 143 -22.38 -131.09 13.49
C VAL A 143 -23.47 -131.89 12.78
N ALA A 144 -24.00 -131.38 11.66
CA ALA A 144 -24.97 -132.10 10.83
C ALA A 144 -24.38 -133.37 10.21
N ASP A 145 -23.17 -133.30 9.65
CA ASP A 145 -22.48 -134.47 9.06
C ASP A 145 -22.11 -135.54 10.11
N CYS A 146 -21.74 -135.11 11.32
CA CYS A 146 -21.52 -136.00 12.46
C CYS A 146 -22.81 -136.75 12.85
N LYS A 147 -23.93 -136.03 12.97
CA LYS A 147 -25.25 -136.65 13.27
C LYS A 147 -25.68 -137.62 12.18
N ALA A 148 -25.40 -137.33 10.91
CA ALA A 148 -25.74 -138.20 9.79
C ALA A 148 -24.96 -139.53 9.79
N LYS A 149 -23.66 -139.51 10.14
CA LYS A 149 -22.80 -140.71 10.14
C LYS A 149 -22.98 -141.63 11.35
N LEU A 150 -23.35 -141.09 12.51
CA LEU A 150 -23.44 -141.85 13.77
C LEU A 150 -24.84 -142.39 14.11
N GLY A 151 -25.86 -142.05 13.32
CA GLY A 151 -27.23 -142.56 13.49
C GLY A 151 -27.94 -142.05 14.77
N PRO A 152 -29.27 -142.28 14.88
CA PRO A 152 -30.11 -141.60 15.89
C PRO A 152 -29.78 -141.98 17.34
N TYR A 153 -29.18 -143.15 17.59
CA TYR A 153 -28.88 -143.62 18.95
C TYR A 153 -27.54 -143.11 19.52
N LEU A 154 -26.55 -142.75 18.68
CA LEU A 154 -25.22 -142.24 19.10
C LEU A 154 -25.00 -140.75 18.79
N GLY A 155 -25.95 -140.07 18.15
CA GLY A 155 -25.83 -138.68 17.70
C GLY A 155 -25.80 -137.60 18.79
N VAL A 156 -26.11 -137.93 20.05
CA VAL A 156 -26.10 -136.95 21.16
C VAL A 156 -24.70 -136.40 21.44
N VAL A 157 -23.65 -137.21 21.21
CA VAL A 157 -22.25 -136.81 21.40
C VAL A 157 -21.81 -135.72 20.41
N CYS A 158 -22.48 -135.59 19.26
CA CYS A 158 -22.15 -134.62 18.23
C CYS A 158 -22.65 -133.18 18.53
N ASN A 159 -23.41 -132.94 19.60
CA ASN A 159 -24.07 -131.64 19.82
C ASN A 159 -23.17 -130.65 20.58
N VAL A 160 -22.21 -130.04 19.88
CA VAL A 160 -21.19 -129.14 20.44
C VAL A 160 -21.56 -127.64 20.31
N THR A 161 -22.86 -127.34 20.20
CA THR A 161 -23.40 -126.03 19.80
C THR A 161 -23.01 -124.87 20.73
N TYR A 162 -22.86 -125.12 22.04
CA TYR A 162 -22.43 -124.09 23.00
C TYR A 162 -20.95 -123.70 22.82
N VAL A 163 -20.07 -124.65 22.50
CA VAL A 163 -18.63 -124.38 22.31
C VAL A 163 -18.38 -123.66 20.98
N VAL A 164 -19.13 -124.03 19.94
CA VAL A 164 -19.06 -123.42 18.61
C VAL A 164 -19.39 -121.92 18.65
N SER A 165 -20.50 -121.55 19.31
CA SER A 165 -20.90 -120.14 19.38
C SER A 165 -19.90 -119.27 20.14
N ALA A 166 -19.29 -119.79 21.21
CA ALA A 166 -18.23 -119.11 21.95
C ALA A 166 -16.95 -118.91 21.11
N LEU A 167 -16.54 -119.92 20.34
CA LEU A 167 -15.39 -119.82 19.44
C LEU A 167 -15.65 -118.84 18.28
N CYS A 168 -16.85 -118.89 17.68
CA CYS A 168 -17.22 -118.00 16.59
C CYS A 168 -17.47 -116.55 17.05
N TYR A 169 -17.78 -116.31 18.33
CA TYR A 169 -17.92 -114.94 18.85
C TYR A 169 -16.61 -114.13 18.80
N ILE A 170 -15.46 -114.81 18.80
CA ILE A 170 -14.13 -114.17 18.67
C ILE A 170 -13.99 -113.41 17.35
N VAL A 171 -14.69 -113.84 16.29
CA VAL A 171 -14.64 -113.18 14.97
C VAL A 171 -15.72 -112.12 14.76
N LYS A 172 -16.68 -111.96 15.69
CA LYS A 172 -17.76 -110.95 15.62
C LYS A 172 -17.28 -109.48 15.59
N PRO A 173 -16.18 -109.08 16.28
CA PRO A 173 -15.63 -107.73 16.15
C PRO A 173 -15.18 -107.36 14.72
N LEU A 174 -14.93 -108.35 13.85
CA LEU A 174 -14.55 -108.10 12.46
C LEU A 174 -15.70 -107.49 11.64
N ASP A 175 -16.96 -107.60 12.09
CA ASP A 175 -18.11 -107.00 11.42
C ASP A 175 -18.11 -105.46 11.52
N PHE A 176 -17.52 -104.91 12.59
CA PHE A 176 -17.37 -103.45 12.79
C PHE A 176 -16.40 -102.80 11.81
N ILE A 177 -15.54 -103.57 11.14
CA ILE A 177 -14.60 -103.06 10.13
C ILE A 177 -15.37 -102.37 8.99
N CYS A 178 -16.59 -102.82 8.67
CA CYS A 178 -17.43 -102.22 7.63
C CYS A 178 -17.87 -100.78 7.95
N MET A 179 -18.23 -100.52 9.22
CA MET A 179 -18.65 -99.19 9.69
C MET A 179 -17.48 -98.21 9.81
N LEU A 180 -16.28 -98.73 10.09
CA LEU A 180 -15.08 -97.91 10.18
C LEU A 180 -14.67 -97.33 8.82
N VAL A 181 -14.91 -98.09 7.74
CA VAL A 181 -14.53 -97.73 6.36
C VAL A 181 -15.40 -96.62 5.79
N THR A 182 -16.70 -96.61 6.08
CA THR A 182 -17.63 -95.55 5.65
C THR A 182 -17.45 -94.27 6.46
N TYR A 183 -17.17 -94.36 7.77
CA TYR A 183 -16.95 -93.19 8.63
C TYR A 183 -15.71 -92.37 8.25
N ILE A 184 -14.61 -93.01 7.85
CA ILE A 184 -13.35 -92.33 7.51
C ILE A 184 -13.47 -91.51 6.21
N ALA A 185 -14.26 -91.98 5.24
CA ALA A 185 -14.42 -91.30 3.96
C ALA A 185 -15.11 -89.93 4.09
N ASP A 186 -16.19 -89.84 4.88
CA ASP A 186 -17.01 -88.61 4.94
C ASP A 186 -16.53 -87.63 6.01
N SER A 187 -16.16 -88.11 7.21
CA SER A 187 -15.82 -87.25 8.34
C SER A 187 -14.41 -86.66 8.23
N VAL A 188 -13.41 -87.45 7.82
CA VAL A 188 -12.00 -87.01 7.80
C VAL A 188 -11.70 -86.17 6.55
N VAL A 189 -12.06 -86.68 5.36
CA VAL A 189 -11.74 -86.01 4.08
C VAL A 189 -12.48 -84.67 3.94
N GLY A 190 -13.76 -84.62 4.34
CA GLY A 190 -14.57 -83.40 4.27
C GLY A 190 -14.04 -82.25 5.14
N VAL A 191 -13.55 -82.56 6.34
CA VAL A 191 -12.96 -81.57 7.27
C VAL A 191 -11.64 -81.02 6.74
N VAL A 192 -10.75 -81.89 6.24
CA VAL A 192 -9.44 -81.48 5.70
C VAL A 192 -9.61 -80.57 4.47
N LYS A 193 -10.54 -80.91 3.56
CA LYS A 193 -10.83 -80.08 2.36
C LYS A 193 -11.28 -78.66 2.73
N ARG A 194 -12.12 -78.52 3.76
CA ARG A 194 -12.58 -77.21 4.26
C ARG A 194 -11.43 -76.40 4.89
N LYS A 195 -10.58 -77.02 5.73
CA LYS A 195 -9.42 -76.36 6.33
C LYS A 195 -8.41 -75.87 5.28
N ILE A 196 -8.12 -76.66 4.25
CA ILE A 196 -7.23 -76.25 3.14
C ILE A 196 -7.80 -75.07 2.35
N LYS A 197 -9.11 -75.04 2.09
CA LYS A 197 -9.76 -73.91 1.40
C LYS A 197 -9.63 -72.61 2.20
N ARG A 198 -9.85 -72.67 3.52
CA ARG A 198 -9.70 -71.54 4.43
C ARG A 198 -8.24 -71.05 4.50
N PHE A 199 -7.29 -71.97 4.66
CA PHE A 199 -5.85 -71.67 4.65
C PHE A 199 -5.42 -70.96 3.34
N THR A 200 -5.90 -71.43 2.19
CA THR A 200 -5.60 -70.81 0.88
C THR A 200 -6.14 -69.38 0.77
N MET A 201 -7.31 -69.10 1.34
CA MET A 201 -7.89 -67.75 1.35
C MET A 201 -7.10 -66.80 2.25
N HIS A 202 -6.77 -67.22 3.48
CA HIS A 202 -5.95 -66.42 4.40
C HIS A 202 -4.57 -66.11 3.81
N MET A 203 -3.93 -67.10 3.20
CA MET A 203 -2.68 -66.87 2.48
C MET A 203 -2.80 -65.80 1.40
N LYS A 204 -3.83 -65.85 0.55
CA LYS A 204 -4.01 -64.87 -0.53
C LYS A 204 -4.16 -63.45 0.03
N ALA A 205 -4.84 -63.29 1.16
CA ALA A 205 -5.00 -62.01 1.83
C ALA A 205 -3.68 -61.53 2.47
N MET A 206 -2.95 -62.43 3.13
CA MET A 206 -1.70 -62.10 3.84
C MET A 206 -0.57 -61.65 2.91
N PHE A 207 -0.57 -62.10 1.65
CA PHE A 207 0.43 -61.72 0.64
C PHE A 207 -0.02 -60.62 -0.34
N TYR A 208 -1.16 -59.96 -0.10
CA TYR A 208 -1.65 -58.87 -0.96
C TYR A 208 -1.02 -57.54 -0.57
N VAL A 209 -0.27 -56.91 -1.49
CA VAL A 209 0.38 -55.60 -1.27
C VAL A 209 0.02 -54.66 -2.43
N LYS A 210 -0.57 -53.49 -2.10
CA LYS A 210 -0.88 -52.41 -3.05
C LYS A 210 -0.28 -51.10 -2.54
N VAL A 211 0.74 -50.60 -3.23
CA VAL A 211 1.40 -49.32 -2.90
C VAL A 211 0.93 -48.26 -3.89
N LYS A 212 0.45 -47.12 -3.38
CA LYS A 212 0.10 -45.93 -4.17
C LYS A 212 1.03 -44.78 -3.76
N PHE A 213 1.63 -44.12 -4.75
CA PHE A 213 2.40 -42.90 -4.54
C PHE A 213 1.56 -41.71 -5.01
N SER A 214 1.30 -40.74 -4.12
CA SER A 214 0.64 -39.47 -4.46
C SER A 214 1.63 -38.34 -4.28
N HIS A 215 1.81 -37.52 -5.31
CA HIS A 215 2.61 -36.29 -5.26
C HIS A 215 1.71 -35.10 -5.60
N SER A 216 1.72 -34.06 -4.77
CA SER A 216 1.06 -32.79 -5.07
C SER A 216 2.01 -31.64 -4.71
N PHE A 217 2.71 -31.11 -5.72
CA PHE A 217 3.48 -29.87 -5.61
C PHE A 217 3.01 -28.93 -6.72
N HIS A 218 2.01 -28.11 -6.42
CA HIS A 218 1.54 -27.06 -7.29
C HIS A 218 2.07 -25.72 -6.78
N PHE A 219 2.91 -25.06 -7.57
CA PHE A 219 3.29 -23.67 -7.37
C PHE A 219 2.50 -22.83 -8.36
N GLU A 220 1.47 -22.16 -7.87
CA GLU A 220 0.72 -21.16 -8.65
C GLU A 220 1.20 -19.76 -8.26
N THR A 221 1.79 -19.06 -9.21
CA THR A 221 2.04 -17.61 -9.10
C THR A 221 0.85 -16.88 -9.71
N ASN A 222 -0.17 -16.58 -8.89
CA ASN A 222 -1.32 -15.77 -9.28
C ASN A 222 -0.94 -14.29 -9.30
N GLN A 223 -0.37 -13.82 -10.42
CA GLN A 223 -0.22 -12.39 -10.69
C GLN A 223 -1.24 -11.96 -11.75
N SER A 224 -2.03 -10.94 -11.43
CA SER A 224 -3.05 -10.38 -12.33
C SER A 224 -2.46 -9.61 -13.51
N ARG A 225 -1.24 -9.07 -13.36
CA ARG A 225 -0.44 -8.43 -14.41
C ARG A 225 1.05 -8.57 -14.12
N THR A 226 1.84 -8.70 -15.17
CA THR A 226 3.31 -8.65 -15.12
C THR A 226 3.77 -7.22 -14.83
N ILE A 227 4.77 -7.07 -13.94
CA ILE A 227 5.32 -5.75 -13.56
C ILE A 227 5.83 -4.96 -14.77
N LYS A 228 6.39 -5.66 -15.77
CA LYS A 228 6.80 -5.08 -17.06
C LYS A 228 5.66 -4.40 -17.82
N ASP A 229 4.45 -4.97 -17.78
CA ASP A 229 3.28 -4.38 -18.43
C ASP A 229 2.78 -3.14 -17.67
N VAL A 230 3.00 -3.08 -16.36
CA VAL A 230 2.62 -1.91 -15.54
C VAL A 230 3.48 -0.70 -15.90
N SER A 231 4.81 -0.85 -16.02
CA SER A 231 5.68 0.26 -16.43
C SER A 231 5.48 0.66 -17.88
N ALA A 232 5.29 -0.30 -18.78
CA ALA A 232 5.03 -0.01 -20.18
C ALA A 232 3.76 0.84 -20.32
N ASN A 233 2.66 0.43 -19.70
CA ASN A 233 1.40 1.16 -19.71
C ASN A 233 1.50 2.57 -19.10
N ILE A 234 2.23 2.73 -17.98
CA ILE A 234 2.45 4.05 -17.37
C ILE A 234 3.26 4.96 -18.30
N SER A 235 4.32 4.43 -18.94
CA SER A 235 5.16 5.19 -19.86
C SER A 235 4.42 5.62 -21.12
N THR A 236 3.55 4.76 -21.67
CA THR A 236 2.76 5.05 -22.87
C THR A 236 1.64 6.04 -22.60
N GLU A 237 0.94 5.92 -21.46
CA GLU A 237 -0.09 6.88 -21.06
C GLU A 237 0.53 8.26 -20.82
N ILE A 238 1.70 8.33 -20.18
CA ILE A 238 2.32 9.63 -19.94
C ILE A 238 2.88 10.22 -21.22
N ARG A 239 3.46 9.41 -22.12
CA ARG A 239 3.91 9.90 -23.43
C ARG A 239 2.74 10.45 -24.24
N SER A 240 1.59 9.77 -24.29
CA SER A 240 0.40 10.27 -25.02
C SER A 240 -0.10 11.62 -24.46
N ARG A 241 -0.21 11.74 -23.13
CA ARG A 241 -0.62 13.00 -22.46
C ARG A 241 0.39 14.13 -22.65
N THR A 242 1.67 13.77 -22.66
CA THR A 242 2.77 14.73 -22.81
C THR A 242 2.85 15.23 -24.25
N ASP A 243 2.65 14.36 -25.24
CA ASP A 243 2.62 14.72 -26.65
C ASP A 243 1.38 15.55 -27.00
N GLU A 244 0.21 15.30 -26.38
CA GLU A 244 -0.96 16.18 -26.47
C GLU A 244 -0.66 17.59 -25.92
N LEU A 245 0.00 17.67 -24.76
CA LEU A 245 0.43 18.93 -24.16
C LEU A 245 1.44 19.67 -25.06
N PHE A 246 2.41 18.96 -25.66
CA PHE A 246 3.36 19.56 -26.59
C PHE A 246 2.73 19.98 -27.91
N GLY A 247 1.74 19.24 -28.42
CA GLY A 247 0.92 19.63 -29.57
C GLY A 247 0.18 20.95 -29.34
N PHE A 248 -0.38 21.14 -28.14
CA PHE A 248 -0.94 22.43 -27.72
C PHE A 248 0.11 23.55 -27.68
N PHE A 249 1.33 23.25 -27.25
CA PHE A 249 2.42 24.22 -27.22
C PHE A 249 2.92 24.63 -28.62
N ASN A 250 2.84 23.80 -29.66
CA ASN A 250 3.16 24.25 -31.03
C ASN A 250 2.19 25.34 -31.56
N SER A 251 1.02 25.49 -30.94
CA SER A 251 0.09 26.61 -31.22
C SER A 251 0.44 27.91 -30.48
N ILE A 252 1.59 27.97 -29.78
CA ILE A 252 2.06 29.11 -28.96
C ILE A 252 2.17 30.42 -29.73
N SER A 253 2.43 30.41 -31.04
CA SER A 253 2.63 31.66 -31.80
C SER A 253 1.38 32.56 -31.76
N PHE A 254 0.20 31.96 -31.93
CA PHE A 254 -1.08 32.66 -31.82
C PHE A 254 -1.40 33.09 -30.38
N LEU A 255 -1.09 32.24 -29.40
CA LEU A 255 -1.31 32.56 -27.98
C LEU A 255 -0.41 33.71 -27.49
N THR A 256 0.83 33.76 -28.00
CA THR A 256 1.83 34.78 -27.63
C THR A 256 1.47 36.13 -28.26
N SER A 257 0.99 36.14 -29.51
CA SER A 257 0.51 37.37 -30.15
C SER A 257 -0.75 37.91 -29.47
N LEU A 258 -1.71 37.03 -29.12
CA LEU A 258 -2.91 37.38 -28.35
C LEU A 258 -2.55 37.92 -26.96
N PHE A 259 -1.61 37.30 -26.25
CA PHE A 259 -1.16 37.75 -24.93
C PHE A 259 -0.52 39.14 -25.00
N THR A 260 0.30 39.38 -26.02
CA THR A 260 0.92 40.70 -26.29
C THR A 260 -0.16 41.75 -26.55
N PHE A 261 -1.16 41.43 -27.38
CA PHE A 261 -2.30 42.30 -27.65
C PHE A 261 -3.10 42.63 -26.38
N ILE A 262 -3.38 41.65 -25.52
CA ILE A 262 -4.08 41.85 -24.24
C ILE A 262 -3.29 42.76 -23.30
N ILE A 263 -1.95 42.65 -23.26
CA ILE A 263 -1.10 43.53 -22.45
C ILE A 263 -1.20 44.97 -22.96
N VAL A 264 -1.11 45.18 -24.28
CA VAL A 264 -1.24 46.52 -24.89
C VAL A 264 -2.61 47.12 -24.56
N LEU A 265 -3.70 46.36 -24.71
CA LEU A 265 -5.05 46.81 -24.35
C LEU A 265 -5.14 47.21 -22.87
N ARG A 266 -4.52 46.46 -21.96
CA ARG A 266 -4.48 46.80 -20.53
C ARG A 266 -3.73 48.10 -20.26
N VAL A 267 -2.58 48.31 -20.92
CA VAL A 267 -1.83 49.56 -20.81
C VAL A 267 -2.66 50.74 -21.30
N MET A 268 -3.32 50.59 -22.45
CA MET A 268 -4.21 51.61 -23.00
C MET A 268 -5.38 51.92 -22.05
N ARG A 269 -6.01 50.88 -21.48
CA ARG A 269 -7.11 51.03 -20.53
C ARG A 269 -6.66 51.67 -19.21
N TYR A 270 -5.44 51.37 -18.74
CA TYR A 270 -4.85 52.00 -17.56
C TYR A 270 -4.58 53.48 -17.80
N ARG A 271 -3.93 53.82 -18.93
CA ARG A 271 -3.71 55.21 -19.35
C ARG A 271 -5.02 55.98 -19.46
N PHE A 272 -6.02 55.40 -20.12
CA PHE A 272 -7.34 56.03 -20.26
C PHE A 272 -7.97 56.32 -18.89
N LYS A 273 -8.05 55.33 -18.00
CA LYS A 273 -8.60 55.53 -16.64
C LYS A 273 -7.81 56.54 -15.81
N TRP A 274 -6.48 56.57 -15.96
CA TRP A 274 -5.64 57.54 -15.26
C TRP A 274 -5.86 58.97 -15.79
N LEU A 275 -6.09 59.13 -17.09
CA LEU A 275 -6.42 60.44 -17.67
C LEU A 275 -7.83 60.88 -17.29
N THR A 276 -8.82 59.99 -17.23
CA THR A 276 -10.22 60.37 -17.01
C THR A 276 -10.64 60.47 -15.55
N SER A 277 -10.09 59.66 -14.63
CA SER A 277 -10.56 59.60 -13.24
C SER A 277 -9.51 60.06 -12.23
N GLU A 278 -9.81 61.09 -11.43
CA GLU A 278 -8.92 61.59 -10.37
C GLU A 278 -8.76 60.61 -9.21
N ARG A 279 -9.73 59.69 -9.01
CA ARG A 279 -9.71 58.69 -7.92
C ARG A 279 -8.86 57.46 -8.25
N PHE A 280 -8.73 57.14 -9.53
CA PHE A 280 -8.11 55.89 -9.96
C PHE A 280 -6.60 55.89 -9.68
N ASP A 281 -6.12 55.01 -8.80
CA ASP A 281 -4.68 54.88 -8.44
C ASP A 281 -4.02 56.18 -7.96
N ASN A 282 -4.81 57.09 -7.37
CA ASN A 282 -4.34 58.36 -6.82
C ASN A 282 -4.07 58.24 -5.31
N ARG A 283 -3.00 57.54 -4.97
CA ARG A 283 -2.62 57.23 -3.57
C ARG A 283 -1.20 57.66 -3.22
N TYR A 284 -0.48 58.21 -4.19
CA TYR A 284 0.94 58.49 -4.04
C TYR A 284 1.17 59.96 -3.73
N ILE A 285 2.06 60.24 -2.78
CA ILE A 285 2.50 61.60 -2.48
C ILE A 285 3.57 61.99 -3.51
N THR A 286 3.22 62.89 -4.42
CA THR A 286 4.09 63.41 -5.48
C THR A 286 4.80 64.70 -5.05
N ASN A 287 5.82 65.12 -5.80
CA ASN A 287 6.49 66.41 -5.58
C ASN A 287 5.53 67.61 -5.76
N ASP A 288 4.56 67.51 -6.68
CA ASP A 288 3.52 68.52 -6.86
C ASP A 288 2.70 68.72 -5.57
N LEU A 289 2.30 67.61 -4.92
CA LEU A 289 1.55 67.67 -3.67
C LEU A 289 2.38 68.31 -2.55
N ARG A 290 3.66 67.93 -2.45
CA ARG A 290 4.59 68.54 -1.47
C ARG A 290 4.78 70.04 -1.71
N THR A 291 4.79 70.47 -2.96
CA THR A 291 4.89 71.89 -3.31
C THR A 291 3.65 72.66 -2.85
N ILE A 292 2.46 72.10 -3.08
CA ILE A 292 1.19 72.68 -2.57
C ILE A 292 1.22 72.80 -1.04
N ASP A 293 1.70 71.78 -0.35
CA ASP A 293 1.81 71.73 1.11
C ASP A 293 2.76 72.83 1.64
N ILE A 294 3.95 72.98 1.05
CA ILE A 294 4.93 74.02 1.42
C ILE A 294 4.37 75.43 1.18
N ILE A 295 3.68 75.66 0.07
CA ILE A 295 3.07 76.98 -0.23
C ILE A 295 2.00 77.32 0.82
N ARG A 296 1.18 76.34 1.23
CA ARG A 296 0.16 76.56 2.26
C ARG A 296 0.74 76.73 3.65
N ALA A 297 1.82 76.02 3.96
CA ALA A 297 2.57 76.20 5.21
C ALA A 297 3.11 77.63 5.34
N ARG A 298 3.64 78.21 4.26
CA ARG A 298 4.08 79.62 4.22
C ARG A 298 2.95 80.64 4.35
N GLN A 299 1.71 80.23 4.12
CA GLN A 299 0.52 81.07 4.23
C GLN A 299 -0.22 80.85 5.56
N ASP A 300 0.38 80.15 6.52
CA ASP A 300 -0.24 79.75 7.80
C ASP A 300 -1.60 79.05 7.63
N LYS A 301 -1.74 78.26 6.56
CA LYS A 301 -2.93 77.44 6.29
C LYS A 301 -2.67 75.99 6.70
N GLU A 302 -3.76 75.26 6.98
CA GLU A 302 -3.70 73.82 7.28
C GLU A 302 -2.91 73.02 6.22
N THR A 303 -1.95 72.24 6.71
CA THR A 303 -1.08 71.36 5.92
C THR A 303 -1.53 69.88 6.02
N VAL A 304 -1.21 69.11 5.00
CA VAL A 304 -1.42 67.66 4.96
C VAL A 304 -0.26 66.91 5.63
N LEU A 305 0.97 67.39 5.51
CA LEU A 305 2.14 66.74 6.12
C LEU A 305 2.42 67.31 7.53
N PRO A 306 2.82 66.47 8.51
CA PRO A 306 3.09 65.03 8.42
C PRO A 306 1.82 64.15 8.37
N LEU A 307 1.93 62.96 7.76
CA LEU A 307 0.83 61.99 7.68
C LEU A 307 0.62 61.26 9.01
N ASN A 308 -0.64 61.13 9.42
CA ASN A 308 -1.06 60.36 10.59
C ASN A 308 -0.80 58.85 10.40
N PRO A 309 -0.62 58.05 11.47
CA PRO A 309 -0.34 56.61 11.35
C PRO A 309 -1.37 55.84 10.50
N ARG A 310 -2.64 56.25 10.58
CA ARG A 310 -3.73 55.68 9.77
C ARG A 310 -3.56 56.01 8.28
N GLU A 311 -3.18 57.25 7.97
CA GLU A 311 -2.98 57.75 6.62
C GLU A 311 -1.74 57.16 5.96
N ARG A 312 -0.64 56.96 6.71
CA ARG A 312 0.56 56.24 6.24
C ARG A 312 0.25 54.83 5.73
N SER A 313 -0.85 54.23 6.19
CA SER A 313 -1.29 52.92 5.71
C SER A 313 -2.08 52.96 4.39
N ARG A 314 -2.45 54.15 3.90
CA ARG A 314 -3.24 54.40 2.69
C ARG A 314 -2.49 55.21 1.63
N TYR A 315 -1.71 56.21 2.05
CA TYR A 315 -0.95 57.12 1.21
C TYR A 315 0.55 56.95 1.42
N VAL A 316 1.31 57.00 0.33
CA VAL A 316 2.74 56.67 0.38
C VAL A 316 3.54 57.51 -0.63
N PRO A 317 4.76 57.97 -0.33
CA PRO A 317 5.62 58.59 -1.33
C PRO A 317 5.99 57.59 -2.44
N LEU A 318 6.14 58.08 -3.68
CA LEU A 318 6.53 57.25 -4.83
C LEU A 318 7.87 56.53 -4.60
N SER A 319 8.85 57.21 -4.00
CA SER A 319 10.20 56.72 -3.72
C SER A 319 10.33 55.89 -2.45
N SER A 320 9.23 55.67 -1.71
CA SER A 320 9.30 54.94 -0.44
C SER A 320 9.55 53.45 -0.65
N VAL A 321 10.39 52.86 0.19
CA VAL A 321 10.57 51.39 0.29
C VAL A 321 9.41 50.73 1.04
N MET A 322 8.63 51.52 1.80
CA MET A 322 7.54 50.98 2.61
C MET A 322 6.33 50.57 1.75
N LEU A 323 5.89 49.33 1.94
CA LEU A 323 4.72 48.76 1.26
C LEU A 323 3.41 49.14 1.95
N VAL A 324 2.44 49.61 1.17
CA VAL A 324 1.08 49.95 1.60
C VAL A 324 0.29 48.67 1.90
N LYS A 325 -0.71 48.73 2.79
CA LYS A 325 -1.56 47.56 3.13
C LYS A 325 -2.08 46.81 1.90
N SER A 326 -2.56 47.52 0.88
CA SER A 326 -3.06 46.89 -0.34
C SER A 326 -1.97 46.24 -1.21
N GLU A 327 -0.74 46.78 -1.18
CA GLU A 327 0.41 46.19 -1.87
C GLU A 327 0.85 44.93 -1.13
N ARG A 328 0.91 44.97 0.22
CA ARG A 328 1.19 43.81 1.07
C ARG A 328 0.18 42.69 0.85
N THR A 329 -1.13 42.97 0.80
CA THR A 329 -2.14 41.94 0.55
C THR A 329 -1.99 41.31 -0.83
N LYS A 330 -1.65 42.09 -1.86
CA LYS A 330 -1.39 41.57 -3.22
C LYS A 330 -0.12 40.72 -3.25
N LEU A 331 0.95 41.19 -2.61
CA LEU A 331 2.21 40.48 -2.49
C LEU A 331 2.03 39.17 -1.72
N ALA A 332 1.30 39.17 -0.60
CA ALA A 332 1.00 37.96 0.17
C ALA A 332 0.24 36.92 -0.66
N ARG A 333 -0.81 37.32 -1.38
CA ARG A 333 -1.53 36.42 -2.30
C ARG A 333 -0.62 35.86 -3.40
N SER A 334 0.31 36.69 -3.89
CA SER A 334 1.32 36.24 -4.86
C SER A 334 2.30 35.26 -4.24
N ALA A 335 2.81 35.56 -3.04
CA ALA A 335 3.78 34.74 -2.33
C ALA A 335 3.21 33.35 -2.05
N VAL A 336 1.94 33.23 -1.63
CA VAL A 336 1.27 31.92 -1.46
C VAL A 336 1.28 31.11 -2.74
N PHE A 337 0.90 31.71 -3.87
CA PHE A 337 0.92 31.03 -5.17
C PHE A 337 2.34 30.60 -5.58
N LEU A 338 3.34 31.45 -5.35
CA LEU A 338 4.73 31.13 -5.67
C LEU A 338 5.31 30.07 -4.75
N CYS A 339 5.02 30.10 -3.45
CA CYS A 339 5.38 29.02 -2.53
C CYS A 339 4.83 27.68 -3.03
N LEU A 340 3.56 27.62 -3.41
CA LEU A 340 2.98 26.38 -3.96
C LEU A 340 3.69 25.93 -5.25
N ALA A 341 4.03 26.87 -6.14
CA ALA A 341 4.80 26.55 -7.35
C ALA A 341 6.23 26.07 -7.03
N THR A 342 6.92 26.72 -6.10
CA THR A 342 8.27 26.31 -5.64
C THR A 342 8.25 24.89 -5.09
N ILE A 343 7.30 24.59 -4.19
CA ILE A 343 7.18 23.27 -3.56
C ILE A 343 6.97 22.21 -4.62
N LYS A 344 6.11 22.46 -5.63
CA LYS A 344 5.90 21.52 -6.73
C LYS A 344 7.15 21.29 -7.59
N LEU A 345 7.85 22.35 -7.97
CA LEU A 345 9.09 22.23 -8.78
C LEU A 345 10.21 21.52 -8.00
N LEU A 346 10.38 21.86 -6.72
CA LEU A 346 11.33 21.19 -5.83
C LEU A 346 10.95 19.72 -5.63
N ALA A 347 9.67 19.40 -5.47
CA ALA A 347 9.20 18.02 -5.35
C ALA A 347 9.53 17.19 -6.60
N TYR A 348 9.35 17.73 -7.82
CA TYR A 348 9.75 17.03 -9.04
C TYR A 348 11.25 16.74 -9.08
N MET A 349 12.10 17.69 -8.71
CA MET A 349 13.56 17.48 -8.66
C MET A 349 13.96 16.50 -7.55
N ALA A 350 13.28 16.53 -6.40
CA ALA A 350 13.55 15.63 -5.29
C ALA A 350 13.15 14.19 -5.62
N ILE A 351 11.98 13.98 -6.24
CA ILE A 351 11.52 12.65 -6.71
C ILE A 351 12.52 12.08 -7.71
N ASP A 352 12.94 12.86 -8.71
CA ASP A 352 13.90 12.42 -9.71
C ASP A 352 15.25 12.03 -9.10
N TYR A 353 15.82 12.91 -8.25
CA TYR A 353 17.09 12.64 -7.58
C TYR A 353 17.03 11.44 -6.62
N SER A 354 15.96 11.33 -5.83
CA SER A 354 15.78 10.21 -4.89
C SER A 354 15.63 8.87 -5.60
N LEU A 355 14.89 8.82 -6.72
CA LEU A 355 14.76 7.61 -7.51
C LEU A 355 16.11 7.19 -8.12
N TYR A 356 16.83 8.15 -8.71
CA TYR A 356 18.20 7.91 -9.19
C TYR A 356 19.11 7.38 -8.07
N TRP A 357 19.09 8.02 -6.91
CA TRP A 357 19.93 7.65 -5.77
C TRP A 357 19.64 6.23 -5.28
N VAL A 358 18.37 5.87 -5.12
CA VAL A 358 17.97 4.51 -4.72
C VAL A 358 18.43 3.48 -5.74
N LEU A 359 18.21 3.73 -7.04
CA LEU A 359 18.63 2.80 -8.10
C LEU A 359 20.15 2.66 -8.17
N ASN A 360 20.89 3.75 -8.02
CA ASN A 360 22.35 3.74 -7.99
C ASN A 360 22.87 2.97 -6.77
N ILE A 361 22.26 3.12 -5.59
CA ILE A 361 22.60 2.34 -4.39
C ILE A 361 22.35 0.85 -4.62
N ILE A 362 21.22 0.47 -5.23
CA ILE A 362 20.91 -0.92 -5.59
C ILE A 362 21.98 -1.47 -6.56
N GLN A 363 22.35 -0.68 -7.57
CA GLN A 363 23.38 -1.06 -8.55
C GLN A 363 24.74 -1.28 -7.88
N ILE A 364 25.17 -0.38 -6.99
CA ILE A 364 26.46 -0.48 -6.29
C ILE A 364 26.47 -1.71 -5.38
N HIS A 365 25.48 -1.85 -4.49
CA HIS A 365 25.44 -2.97 -3.53
C HIS A 365 25.17 -4.31 -4.21
N GLY A 366 24.43 -4.33 -5.32
CA GLY A 366 24.17 -5.54 -6.09
C GLY A 366 25.41 -6.10 -6.81
N ARG A 367 26.42 -5.26 -7.10
CA ARG A 367 27.70 -5.71 -7.67
C ARG A 367 28.62 -6.37 -6.64
N PHE A 368 28.47 -6.06 -5.36
CA PHE A 368 29.22 -6.69 -4.28
C PHE A 368 28.54 -8.02 -3.90
N GLN A 369 28.84 -9.11 -4.63
CA GLN A 369 28.37 -10.44 -4.24
C GLN A 369 28.91 -10.84 -2.86
N SER A 370 28.02 -11.13 -1.92
CA SER A 370 28.36 -11.95 -0.76
C SER A 370 28.71 -13.35 -1.28
N LYS A 371 30.01 -13.67 -1.33
CA LYS A 371 30.47 -15.06 -1.37
C LYS A 371 30.01 -15.70 -0.07
N VAL A 372 28.77 -16.18 -0.02
CA VAL A 372 28.28 -16.97 1.10
C VAL A 372 29.13 -18.23 1.12
N GLU A 373 30.08 -18.26 2.05
CA GLU A 373 30.98 -19.38 2.26
C GLU A 373 30.13 -20.62 2.53
N LYS A 374 30.16 -21.54 1.56
CA LYS A 374 29.23 -22.66 1.49
C LYS A 374 29.57 -23.63 2.62
N PRO A 375 28.63 -23.99 3.51
CA PRO A 375 28.93 -25.01 4.51
C PRO A 375 29.29 -26.31 3.80
N THR A 376 30.42 -26.91 4.21
CA THR A 376 30.95 -28.16 3.67
C THR A 376 29.89 -29.26 3.72
N VAL A 377 29.56 -29.81 2.55
CA VAL A 377 28.55 -30.87 2.42
C VAL A 377 29.07 -32.15 3.07
N VAL A 378 28.38 -32.67 4.08
CA VAL A 378 28.78 -33.92 4.76
C VAL A 378 28.52 -35.11 3.83
N THR A 379 29.57 -35.78 3.39
CA THR A 379 29.49 -37.00 2.57
C THR A 379 29.37 -38.25 3.43
N VAL A 380 28.26 -38.99 3.32
CA VAL A 380 28.05 -40.26 4.05
C VAL A 380 28.61 -41.42 3.22
N HIS A 381 29.49 -42.23 3.80
CA HIS A 381 30.06 -43.42 3.16
C HIS A 381 29.37 -44.69 3.69
N VAL A 382 28.95 -45.60 2.78
CA VAL A 382 28.30 -46.87 3.13
C VAL A 382 29.26 -48.02 2.84
N ALA A 383 29.64 -48.78 3.87
CA ALA A 383 30.56 -49.92 3.77
C ALA A 383 29.80 -51.27 3.68
N GLY A 384 30.33 -52.21 2.89
CA GLY A 384 29.79 -53.58 2.70
C GLY A 384 29.30 -53.85 1.28
N GLU A 385 29.28 -55.13 0.87
CA GLU A 385 28.91 -55.59 -0.50
C GLU A 385 27.55 -56.32 -0.58
N GLY A 386 26.72 -56.22 0.46
CA GLY A 386 25.40 -56.85 0.48
C GLY A 386 24.32 -56.02 -0.23
N TYR A 387 23.19 -56.66 -0.58
CA TYR A 387 22.01 -56.01 -1.15
C TYR A 387 21.50 -54.82 -0.32
N LEU A 388 21.61 -54.90 1.01
CA LEU A 388 21.22 -53.82 1.91
C LEU A 388 22.18 -52.61 1.79
N SER A 389 23.48 -52.86 1.60
CA SER A 389 24.48 -51.80 1.36
C SER A 389 24.19 -51.07 0.04
N ASP A 390 23.84 -51.79 -1.03
CA ASP A 390 23.44 -51.18 -2.31
C ASP A 390 22.17 -50.31 -2.17
N LEU A 391 21.21 -50.75 -1.36
CA LEU A 391 20.01 -49.97 -1.03
C LEU A 391 20.39 -48.66 -0.33
N TYR A 392 21.21 -48.73 0.73
CA TYR A 392 21.67 -47.55 1.46
C TYR A 392 22.53 -46.63 0.60
N ARG A 393 23.41 -47.17 -0.25
CA ARG A 393 24.23 -46.40 -1.19
C ARG A 393 23.36 -45.66 -2.21
N SER A 394 22.30 -46.30 -2.71
CA SER A 394 21.33 -45.67 -3.61
C SER A 394 20.52 -44.55 -2.94
N ILE A 395 20.20 -44.70 -1.65
CA ILE A 395 19.51 -43.67 -0.86
C ILE A 395 20.48 -42.51 -0.60
N VAL A 396 21.66 -42.78 -0.06
CA VAL A 396 22.66 -41.76 0.29
C VAL A 396 23.05 -40.92 -0.92
N ARG A 397 23.30 -41.52 -2.10
CA ARG A 397 23.62 -40.77 -3.33
C ARG A 397 22.53 -39.78 -3.76
N ALA A 398 21.27 -40.04 -3.40
CA ALA A 398 20.16 -39.17 -3.75
C ALA A 398 19.91 -38.06 -2.73
N PHE A 399 20.40 -38.23 -1.49
CA PHE A 399 20.38 -37.22 -0.45
C PHE A 399 21.68 -36.40 -0.38
N THR A 400 22.77 -36.85 -1.00
CA THR A 400 23.95 -36.03 -1.22
C THR A 400 23.64 -35.00 -2.30
N PRO A 401 23.51 -33.70 -1.96
CA PRO A 401 23.24 -32.68 -2.95
C PRO A 401 24.44 -32.64 -3.90
N HIS A 402 24.23 -33.07 -5.14
CA HIS A 402 25.19 -32.80 -6.22
C HIS A 402 25.09 -31.32 -6.45
N GLY A 403 25.95 -30.56 -5.78
CA GLY A 403 26.02 -29.11 -5.88
C GLY A 403 26.39 -28.74 -7.31
N LYS A 404 25.41 -28.66 -8.20
CA LYS A 404 25.57 -27.96 -9.46
C LYS A 404 25.70 -26.50 -9.09
N GLU A 405 26.84 -25.92 -9.44
CA GLU A 405 27.15 -24.51 -9.28
C GLU A 405 26.20 -23.69 -10.17
N SER A 406 24.97 -23.49 -9.74
CA SER A 406 24.17 -22.39 -10.25
C SER A 406 24.64 -21.14 -9.52
N GLU A 407 25.76 -20.58 -9.98
CA GLU A 407 26.07 -19.17 -9.74
C GLU A 407 24.91 -18.38 -10.34
N ILE A 408 23.99 -17.94 -9.48
CA ILE A 408 22.93 -17.03 -9.90
C ILE A 408 23.65 -15.72 -10.26
N ASN A 409 23.80 -15.46 -11.56
CA ASN A 409 24.40 -14.23 -12.08
C ASN A 409 23.44 -13.06 -11.80
N THR A 410 23.45 -12.57 -10.57
CA THR A 410 22.66 -11.42 -10.11
C THR A 410 22.95 -10.15 -10.90
N MET A 411 24.08 -10.08 -11.61
CA MET A 411 24.52 -8.96 -12.43
C MET A 411 23.59 -8.64 -13.61
N LEU A 412 22.83 -9.62 -14.11
CA LEU A 412 22.01 -9.42 -15.32
C LEU A 412 20.77 -8.53 -15.07
N CYS A 413 20.30 -8.45 -13.82
CA CYS A 413 19.06 -7.76 -13.47
C CYS A 413 19.29 -6.44 -12.71
N LEU A 414 20.52 -5.94 -12.66
CA LEU A 414 20.81 -4.69 -11.98
C LEU A 414 20.29 -3.49 -12.80
N PRO A 415 19.64 -2.49 -12.15
CA PRO A 415 19.23 -1.29 -12.84
C PRO A 415 20.44 -0.47 -13.31
N ASP A 416 20.31 0.15 -14.49
CA ASP A 416 21.24 1.16 -14.98
C ASP A 416 20.53 2.53 -15.05
N PRO A 417 20.58 3.31 -13.96
CA PRO A 417 19.80 4.55 -13.87
C PRO A 417 20.47 5.71 -14.61
N VAL A 418 19.67 6.57 -15.23
CA VAL A 418 20.14 7.80 -15.87
C VAL A 418 20.24 8.92 -14.82
N PRO A 419 21.41 9.59 -14.70
CA PRO A 419 21.59 10.68 -13.75
C PRO A 419 20.74 11.91 -14.14
N PRO A 420 20.26 12.69 -13.15
CA PRO A 420 19.55 13.93 -13.43
C PRO A 420 20.40 14.94 -14.19
N ASP A 421 19.77 15.66 -15.12
CA ASP A 421 20.38 16.72 -15.92
C ASP A 421 20.61 17.98 -15.06
N LEU A 422 21.86 18.19 -14.66
CA LEU A 422 22.28 19.30 -13.80
C LEU A 422 22.02 20.67 -14.44
N ASP A 423 22.14 20.80 -15.76
CA ASP A 423 21.91 22.07 -16.45
C ASP A 423 20.44 22.48 -16.35
N LYS A 424 19.52 21.53 -16.56
CA LYS A 424 18.09 21.79 -16.36
C LYS A 424 17.74 22.10 -14.91
N TYR A 425 18.40 21.44 -13.95
CA TYR A 425 18.21 21.73 -12.53
C TYR A 425 18.63 23.17 -12.20
N ILE A 426 19.81 23.58 -12.68
CA ILE A 426 20.30 24.95 -12.50
C ILE A 426 19.35 25.95 -13.15
N GLN A 427 18.84 25.67 -14.37
CA GLN A 427 17.85 26.53 -15.03
C GLN A 427 16.55 26.65 -14.22
N ILE A 428 16.02 25.54 -13.69
CA ILE A 428 14.80 25.56 -12.87
C ILE A 428 15.02 26.36 -11.58
N VAL A 429 16.14 26.15 -10.89
CA VAL A 429 16.50 26.89 -9.66
C VAL A 429 16.71 28.38 -9.95
N ALA A 430 17.39 28.71 -11.05
CA ALA A 430 17.56 30.10 -11.49
C ALA A 430 16.21 30.77 -11.79
N LEU A 431 15.29 30.07 -12.45
CA LEU A 431 13.92 30.55 -12.67
C LEU A 431 13.15 30.72 -11.36
N ILE A 432 13.38 29.84 -10.38
CA ILE A 432 12.81 29.98 -9.03
C ILE A 432 13.24 31.27 -8.36
N ILE A 433 14.54 31.53 -8.35
CA ILE A 433 15.09 32.77 -7.80
C ILE A 433 14.55 33.98 -8.58
N LEU A 434 14.50 33.88 -9.92
CA LEU A 434 13.99 34.94 -10.78
C LEU A 434 12.53 35.31 -10.49
N PHE A 435 11.62 34.34 -10.33
CA PHE A 435 10.22 34.70 -10.05
C PHE A 435 10.02 35.29 -8.66
N TRP A 436 10.85 34.91 -7.68
CA TRP A 436 10.84 35.53 -6.35
C TRP A 436 11.34 36.97 -6.41
N LEU A 437 12.43 37.21 -7.12
CA LEU A 437 12.92 38.56 -7.39
C LEU A 437 11.83 39.41 -8.06
N VAL A 438 11.24 38.92 -9.16
CA VAL A 438 10.17 39.62 -9.86
C VAL A 438 8.96 39.88 -8.95
N ALA A 439 8.62 38.97 -8.03
CA ALA A 439 7.53 39.17 -7.08
C ALA A 439 7.83 40.25 -6.03
N VAL A 440 9.06 40.30 -5.50
CA VAL A 440 9.49 41.35 -4.58
C VAL A 440 9.53 42.72 -5.27
N PHE A 441 9.95 42.75 -6.53
CA PHE A 441 10.00 43.99 -7.32
C PHE A 441 8.66 44.41 -7.95
N GLU A 442 7.65 43.52 -8.00
CA GLU A 442 6.30 43.80 -8.56
C GLU A 442 5.68 45.11 -8.06
N PRO A 443 5.55 45.38 -6.74
CA PRO A 443 4.95 46.62 -6.27
C PRO A 443 5.69 47.87 -6.76
N TYR A 444 7.02 47.83 -6.81
CA TYR A 444 7.84 48.96 -7.26
C TYR A 444 7.77 49.15 -8.78
N GLY A 445 7.82 48.07 -9.55
CA GLY A 445 7.63 48.10 -11.00
C GLY A 445 6.26 48.69 -11.36
N LEU A 446 5.20 48.30 -10.63
CA LEU A 446 3.85 48.84 -10.88
C LEU A 446 3.71 50.33 -10.52
N ARG A 447 4.51 50.86 -9.58
CA ARG A 447 4.60 52.30 -9.27
C ARG A 447 5.28 53.10 -10.38
N LEU A 448 6.21 52.50 -11.12
CA LEU A 448 6.88 53.15 -12.26
C LEU A 448 5.88 53.64 -13.33
N ARG A 449 4.75 52.93 -13.51
CA ARG A 449 3.67 53.39 -14.43
C ARG A 449 3.13 54.76 -14.06
N HIS A 450 3.04 55.05 -12.77
CA HIS A 450 2.59 56.35 -12.28
C HIS A 450 3.63 57.43 -12.57
N VAL A 451 4.92 57.13 -12.36
CA VAL A 451 6.05 58.03 -12.68
C VAL A 451 6.06 58.39 -14.17
N VAL A 452 5.94 57.38 -15.05
CA VAL A 452 5.88 57.58 -16.50
C VAL A 452 4.72 58.49 -16.87
N LEU A 453 3.51 58.27 -16.33
CA LEU A 453 2.36 59.13 -16.64
C LEU A 453 2.50 60.55 -16.10
N CYS A 454 3.11 60.74 -14.93
CA CYS A 454 3.41 62.07 -14.40
C CYS A 454 4.37 62.85 -15.30
N GLN A 455 5.37 62.20 -15.87
CA GLN A 455 6.32 62.84 -16.79
C GLN A 455 5.68 63.20 -18.14
N TYR A 456 4.84 62.32 -18.70
CA TYR A 456 4.20 62.57 -19.99
C TYR A 456 2.98 63.51 -19.92
N TYR A 457 2.32 63.61 -18.77
CA TYR A 457 1.09 64.41 -18.57
C TYR A 457 1.17 65.25 -17.28
N PRO A 458 2.06 66.26 -17.24
CA PRO A 458 2.32 67.05 -16.02
C PRO A 458 1.09 67.86 -15.56
N ASP A 459 0.32 68.45 -16.48
CA ASP A 459 -0.86 69.25 -16.12
C ASP A 459 -1.93 68.40 -15.44
N ARG A 460 -2.14 67.18 -15.97
CA ARG A 460 -3.07 66.22 -15.37
C ARG A 460 -2.54 65.70 -14.03
N ALA A 461 -1.22 65.51 -13.88
CA ALA A 461 -0.61 65.14 -12.61
C ALA A 461 -0.84 66.20 -11.53
N LYS A 462 -0.66 67.49 -11.85
CA LYS A 462 -0.95 68.62 -10.94
C LYS A 462 -2.41 68.66 -10.51
N GLN A 463 -3.35 68.49 -11.43
CA GLN A 463 -4.79 68.42 -11.10
C GLN A 463 -5.10 67.27 -10.12
N ARG A 464 -4.52 66.09 -10.37
CA ARG A 464 -4.69 64.91 -9.51
C ARG A 464 -4.06 65.11 -8.13
N ALA A 465 -2.91 65.80 -8.05
CA ALA A 465 -2.26 66.14 -6.80
C ALA A 465 -3.10 67.13 -5.97
N ALA A 466 -3.66 68.17 -6.61
CA ALA A 466 -4.57 69.12 -5.97
C ALA A 466 -5.85 68.44 -5.47
N TRP A 467 -6.43 67.55 -6.28
CA TRP A 467 -7.59 66.75 -5.87
C TRP A 467 -7.26 65.87 -4.66
N LEU A 468 -6.11 65.18 -4.67
CA LEU A 468 -5.68 64.32 -3.56
C LEU A 468 -5.45 65.13 -2.28
N TYR A 469 -4.82 66.29 -2.39
CA TYR A 469 -4.59 67.21 -1.27
C TYR A 469 -5.92 67.61 -0.60
N ASN A 470 -6.87 68.13 -1.39
CA ASN A 470 -8.20 68.52 -0.91
C ASN A 470 -8.98 67.32 -0.38
N HIS A 471 -8.83 66.14 -0.98
CA HIS A 471 -9.46 64.91 -0.51
C HIS A 471 -8.95 64.50 0.88
N ILE A 472 -7.63 64.60 1.13
CA ILE A 472 -7.06 64.25 2.43
C ILE A 472 -7.57 65.23 3.51
N ILE A 473 -7.48 66.54 3.27
CA ILE A 473 -7.99 67.55 4.22
C ILE A 473 -9.48 67.35 4.51
N ARG A 474 -10.31 67.21 3.48
CA ARG A 474 -11.75 66.97 3.65
C ARG A 474 -12.02 65.66 4.39
N SER A 475 -11.21 64.62 4.17
CA SER A 475 -11.34 63.35 4.88
C SER A 475 -10.96 63.45 6.36
N ARG A 476 -9.95 64.26 6.72
CA ARG A 476 -9.60 64.56 8.12
C ARG A 476 -10.75 65.26 8.82
N GLY A 477 -11.27 66.35 8.24
CA GLY A 477 -12.39 67.10 8.82
C GLY A 477 -13.67 66.26 8.96
N SER A 478 -14.01 65.44 7.95
CA SER A 478 -15.16 64.53 8.03
C SER A 478 -14.96 63.42 9.06
N PHE A 479 -13.75 62.85 9.15
CA PHE A 479 -13.43 61.84 10.14
C PHE A 479 -13.49 62.40 11.56
N LEU A 480 -12.92 63.58 11.81
CA LEU A 480 -13.00 64.28 13.09
C LEU A 480 -14.45 64.51 13.49
N LYS A 481 -15.30 65.05 12.60
CA LYS A 481 -16.75 65.18 12.84
C LYS A 481 -17.41 63.85 13.22
N PHE A 482 -17.16 62.79 12.45
CA PHE A 482 -17.70 61.45 12.76
C PHE A 482 -17.21 60.92 14.12
N ALA A 483 -15.91 61.06 14.41
CA ALA A 483 -15.30 60.55 15.62
C ALA A 483 -15.77 61.31 16.88
N ARG A 484 -15.94 62.64 16.79
CA ARG A 484 -16.55 63.47 17.84
C ARG A 484 -17.97 62.98 18.16
N ARG A 485 -18.80 62.77 17.14
CA ARG A 485 -20.17 62.24 17.28
C ARG A 485 -20.18 60.84 17.90
N GLN A 486 -19.28 59.96 17.47
CA GLN A 486 -19.19 58.60 18.02
C GLN A 486 -18.76 58.58 19.49
N LEU A 487 -17.79 59.40 19.88
CA LEU A 487 -17.34 59.52 21.26
C LEU A 487 -18.44 60.03 22.17
N ARG A 488 -19.17 61.06 21.75
CA ARG A 488 -20.31 61.59 22.52
C ARG A 488 -21.45 60.58 22.66
N ARG A 489 -21.79 59.83 21.60
CA ARG A 489 -22.82 58.78 21.68
C ARG A 489 -22.45 57.65 22.64
N LYS A 490 -21.16 57.34 22.77
CA LYS A 490 -20.67 56.24 23.63
C LYS A 490 -20.39 56.66 25.07
N PHE A 491 -19.95 57.90 25.30
CA PHE A 491 -19.39 58.33 26.59
C PHE A 491 -19.94 59.68 27.09
N GLY A 492 -20.84 60.34 26.35
CA GLY A 492 -21.41 61.64 26.72
C GLY A 492 -22.35 61.55 27.92
N LEU A 493 -22.59 62.70 28.56
CA LEU A 493 -23.35 62.88 29.81
C LEU A 493 -24.87 62.60 29.73
N ALA A 494 -25.36 62.03 28.63
CA ALA A 494 -26.76 61.62 28.53
C ALA A 494 -26.89 60.14 28.93
N GLY A 495 -27.08 59.92 30.24
CA GLY A 495 -27.83 58.79 30.78
C GLY A 495 -27.23 57.40 30.61
N GLY A 496 -26.76 56.85 31.73
CA GLY A 496 -26.90 55.41 31.98
C GLY A 496 -25.58 54.66 32.07
N GLN A 497 -25.26 54.27 33.29
CA GLN A 497 -24.48 53.08 33.59
C GLN A 497 -24.85 51.95 32.61
N THR A 498 -23.98 51.66 31.66
CA THR A 498 -23.88 50.31 31.11
C THR A 498 -22.45 49.88 31.31
N ILE A 499 -22.27 49.23 32.45
CA ILE A 499 -21.22 48.25 32.72
C ILE A 499 -20.94 47.49 31.42
N GLU A 500 -19.65 47.38 31.12
CA GLU A 500 -19.10 46.57 30.04
C GLU A 500 -19.92 45.29 29.87
N LYS A 501 -20.64 45.15 28.75
CA LYS A 501 -21.11 43.82 28.35
C LYS A 501 -19.87 43.02 28.04
N VAL A 502 -19.44 42.21 29.01
CA VAL A 502 -18.42 41.18 28.86
C VAL A 502 -18.83 40.34 27.66
N THR A 503 -18.09 40.50 26.57
CA THR A 503 -18.36 39.78 25.33
C THR A 503 -18.04 38.31 25.52
N LEU A 504 -18.67 37.40 24.77
CA LEU A 504 -18.31 35.97 24.74
C LEU A 504 -16.80 35.75 24.52
N GLN A 505 -16.16 36.69 23.83
CA GLN A 505 -14.71 36.75 23.61
C GLN A 505 -13.93 36.96 24.92
N ASP A 506 -14.39 37.81 25.84
CA ASP A 506 -13.75 38.03 27.14
C ASP A 506 -13.88 36.80 28.06
N ARG A 507 -14.97 36.03 27.92
CA ARG A 507 -15.17 34.74 28.62
C ARG A 507 -14.21 33.67 28.12
N LEU A 508 -14.06 33.51 26.80
CA LEU A 508 -13.11 32.58 26.17
C LEU A 508 -11.64 32.90 26.54
N TRP A 509 -11.33 34.18 26.70
CA TRP A 509 -9.99 34.66 27.10
C TRP A 509 -9.65 34.36 28.56
N ALA A 510 -10.62 34.37 29.47
CA ALA A 510 -10.40 33.96 30.87
C ALA A 510 -10.21 32.44 31.02
N THR A 511 -10.72 31.63 30.09
CA THR A 511 -10.64 30.16 30.15
C THR A 511 -9.32 29.60 29.60
N CYS A 512 -8.54 30.38 28.85
CA CYS A 512 -7.34 29.92 28.14
C CYS A 512 -6.11 30.82 28.42
N PRO A 513 -5.34 30.56 29.48
CA PRO A 513 -4.23 31.44 29.92
C PRO A 513 -3.06 31.58 28.91
N PHE A 514 -2.92 30.66 27.97
CA PHE A 514 -1.90 30.72 26.92
C PHE A 514 -2.12 31.86 25.89
N LEU A 515 -3.36 32.33 25.71
CA LEU A 515 -3.67 33.48 24.84
C LEU A 515 -3.12 34.80 25.40
N ASN A 516 -2.99 34.91 26.72
CA ASN A 516 -2.42 36.08 27.40
C ASN A 516 -0.90 36.20 27.22
N VAL A 517 -0.22 35.08 26.95
CA VAL A 517 1.23 35.05 26.69
C VAL A 517 1.55 35.53 25.28
N PHE A 518 0.73 35.17 24.28
CA PHE A 518 0.93 35.59 22.89
C PHE A 518 0.36 36.99 22.58
N PHE A 519 -0.62 37.47 23.35
CA PHE A 519 -1.31 38.74 23.12
C PHE A 519 -1.72 39.42 24.45
N PRO A 520 -0.83 40.14 25.14
CA PRO A 520 -1.16 40.80 26.41
C PRO A 520 -2.17 41.95 26.23
N ARG A 521 -3.15 42.09 27.15
CA ARG A 521 -4.08 43.24 27.19
C ARG A 521 -4.32 43.78 28.60
N LYS A 522 -3.77 44.98 28.86
CA LYS A 522 -4.38 46.16 29.52
C LYS A 522 -3.45 47.36 29.26
N GLN A 523 -3.36 47.80 28.00
CA GLN A 523 -2.69 49.07 27.67
C GLN A 523 -3.74 50.16 27.60
N LYS A 524 -3.49 51.30 28.25
CA LYS A 524 -4.33 52.50 28.11
C LYS A 524 -4.32 52.89 26.63
N MET A 525 -5.49 52.93 25.99
CA MET A 525 -5.62 53.28 24.57
C MET A 525 -6.27 54.65 24.42
N CYS A 526 -5.84 55.41 23.43
CA CYS A 526 -6.52 56.65 23.09
C CYS A 526 -7.94 56.36 22.59
N LEU A 527 -8.95 57.00 23.17
CA LEU A 527 -10.35 56.80 22.81
C LEU A 527 -10.68 57.24 21.37
N LEU A 528 -9.90 58.16 20.79
CA LEU A 528 -10.10 58.67 19.43
C LEU A 528 -9.37 57.81 18.36
N CYS A 529 -8.07 57.56 18.56
CA CYS A 529 -7.27 56.86 17.57
C CYS A 529 -7.09 55.34 17.83
N GLY A 530 -7.37 54.87 19.03
CA GLY A 530 -7.13 53.49 19.46
C GLY A 530 -5.64 53.14 19.54
N ALA A 531 -4.74 54.12 19.52
CA ALA A 531 -3.31 53.89 19.70
C ALA A 531 -3.05 53.43 21.14
N PRO A 532 -2.23 52.38 21.36
CA PRO A 532 -1.77 52.01 22.68
C PRO A 532 -0.75 53.03 23.19
N GLU A 533 -0.75 53.27 24.50
CA GLU A 533 0.28 54.06 25.17
C GLU A 533 1.60 53.28 25.11
N HIS A 534 2.60 53.82 24.39
CA HIS A 534 3.81 53.09 24.03
C HIS A 534 5.02 53.34 24.95
N SER A 535 5.02 54.35 25.83
CA SER A 535 6.11 54.64 26.79
C SER A 535 5.82 55.90 27.63
N ASP A 536 6.57 56.09 28.73
CA ASP A 536 6.50 57.24 29.65
C ASP A 536 6.83 58.60 29.02
N ASP A 537 7.50 58.63 27.85
CA ASP A 537 7.89 59.87 27.15
C ASP A 537 6.73 60.65 26.52
N ASN A 538 5.56 60.03 26.28
CA ASN A 538 4.38 60.69 25.71
C ASN A 538 3.09 60.06 26.26
N PRO A 539 2.74 60.34 27.53
CA PRO A 539 1.56 59.77 28.15
C PRO A 539 0.28 60.27 27.48
N HIS A 540 -0.76 59.45 27.54
CA HIS A 540 -2.09 59.89 27.12
C HIS A 540 -2.61 60.99 28.05
N ILE A 541 -3.16 62.05 27.44
CA ILE A 541 -3.74 63.20 28.12
C ILE A 541 -5.13 62.82 28.62
N LYS A 542 -5.32 62.90 29.94
CA LYS A 542 -6.64 62.77 30.58
C LYS A 542 -7.33 64.13 30.62
N CYS A 543 -8.63 64.15 30.35
CA CYS A 543 -9.44 65.37 30.44
C CYS A 543 -9.42 65.96 31.88
N PRO A 544 -9.23 67.28 32.06
CA PRO A 544 -9.17 67.92 33.39
C PRO A 544 -10.53 68.00 34.09
N THR A 545 -11.64 67.86 33.37
CA THR A 545 -12.99 67.90 33.95
C THR A 545 -13.22 66.73 34.91
N PRO A 546 -13.61 66.99 36.18
CA PRO A 546 -13.86 65.93 37.15
C PRO A 546 -15.00 65.00 36.67
N GLY A 547 -14.80 63.69 36.78
CA GLY A 547 -15.77 62.68 36.34
C GLY A 547 -15.77 62.36 34.84
N CYS A 548 -14.91 62.98 34.02
CA CYS A 548 -14.81 62.66 32.60
C CYS A 548 -13.87 61.47 32.32
N VAL A 549 -14.33 60.49 31.52
CA VAL A 549 -13.54 59.31 31.10
C VAL A 549 -12.56 59.60 29.94
N GLY A 550 -12.49 60.84 29.46
CA GLY A 550 -11.71 61.22 28.28
C GLY A 550 -10.22 60.96 28.42
N LEU A 551 -9.68 60.04 27.61
CA LEU A 551 -8.26 59.72 27.49
C LEU A 551 -7.83 59.78 26.02
N PHE A 552 -6.91 60.70 25.70
CA PHE A 552 -6.49 60.99 24.32
C PHE A 552 -4.98 60.97 24.16
N CYS A 553 -4.45 60.55 23.01
CA CYS A 553 -3.04 60.78 22.74
C CYS A 553 -2.78 62.26 22.42
N PRO A 554 -1.55 62.77 22.62
CA PRO A 554 -1.23 64.19 22.42
C PRO A 554 -1.66 64.73 21.06
N GLN A 555 -1.42 63.97 19.99
CA GLN A 555 -1.83 64.33 18.62
C GLN A 555 -3.35 64.44 18.49
N CYS A 556 -4.09 63.46 19.01
CA CYS A 556 -5.56 63.48 18.97
C CYS A 556 -6.17 64.56 19.85
N PHE A 557 -5.53 64.93 20.96
CA PHE A 557 -6.01 66.02 21.81
C PHE A 557 -5.77 67.39 21.15
N ALA A 558 -4.63 67.56 20.48
CA ALA A 558 -4.34 68.74 19.66
C ALA A 558 -5.30 68.86 18.47
N ASP A 559 -5.60 67.75 17.77
CA ASP A 559 -6.59 67.71 16.69
C ASP A 559 -8.01 68.10 17.17
N LEU A 560 -8.30 67.92 18.46
CA LEU A 560 -9.54 68.34 19.12
C LEU A 560 -9.47 69.77 19.69
N GLN A 561 -8.49 70.57 19.27
CA GLN A 561 -8.25 71.94 19.76
C GLN A 561 -8.07 72.00 21.28
N ASN A 562 -7.49 70.95 21.88
CA ASN A 562 -7.31 70.80 23.33
C ASN A 562 -8.64 70.81 24.13
N LEU A 563 -9.76 70.54 23.47
CA LEU A 563 -11.08 70.48 24.09
C LEU A 563 -11.58 69.03 24.13
N CYS A 564 -12.10 68.61 25.28
CA CYS A 564 -12.70 67.29 25.41
C CYS A 564 -14.14 67.29 24.89
N THR A 565 -14.38 66.58 23.79
CA THR A 565 -15.70 66.50 23.13
C THR A 565 -16.71 65.61 23.87
N ILE A 566 -16.31 65.01 24.98
CA ILE A 566 -17.17 64.17 25.84
C ILE A 566 -17.89 65.05 26.88
N CYS A 567 -17.19 66.01 27.47
CA CYS A 567 -17.74 66.88 28.53
C CYS A 567 -18.14 68.29 28.07
N ARG A 568 -17.60 68.78 26.95
CA ARG A 568 -17.96 70.10 26.38
C ARG A 568 -19.13 69.98 25.40
N SER A 569 -19.91 71.05 25.25
CA SER A 569 -21.01 71.12 24.29
C SER A 569 -20.49 71.40 22.87
N PRO A 570 -21.22 71.08 21.78
CA PRO A 570 -20.78 71.29 20.40
C PRO A 570 -20.48 72.74 20.06
N ILE A 571 -21.21 73.64 20.71
CA ILE A 571 -21.05 75.08 20.59
C ILE A 571 -19.66 75.49 21.07
N ASP A 572 -19.21 74.92 22.19
CA ASP A 572 -17.93 75.25 22.83
C ASP A 572 -16.69 74.82 22.01
N TYR A 573 -16.83 73.83 21.13
CA TYR A 573 -15.76 73.37 20.24
C TYR A 573 -16.05 73.60 18.74
N GLY A 574 -16.98 74.52 18.45
CA GLY A 574 -17.24 75.01 17.09
C GLY A 574 -17.89 74.01 16.13
N ASP A 575 -18.60 72.98 16.61
CA ASP A 575 -19.38 72.05 15.79
C ASP A 575 -20.87 72.42 15.78
N ILE A 576 -21.21 73.40 14.95
CA ILE A 576 -22.57 73.98 14.83
C ILE A 576 -23.48 73.10 13.95
N SER A 577 -22.96 72.03 13.35
CA SER A 577 -23.68 71.23 12.36
C SER A 577 -24.82 70.35 12.89
N ASP A 578 -24.95 70.23 14.22
CA ASP A 578 -25.96 69.41 14.91
C ASP A 578 -26.97 70.25 15.72
N ILE A 579 -26.96 71.57 15.58
CA ILE A 579 -27.96 72.44 16.23
C ILE A 579 -29.14 72.58 15.27
N SER A 580 -30.19 71.79 15.49
CA SER A 580 -31.50 72.10 14.91
C SER A 580 -32.00 73.39 15.57
N GLU A 581 -32.15 74.47 14.79
CA GLU A 581 -32.88 75.67 15.19
C GLU A 581 -34.38 75.37 15.24
N GLU A 582 -34.80 74.54 16.21
CA GLU A 582 -36.20 74.44 16.60
C GLU A 582 -36.26 74.67 18.12
N LYS A 583 -36.77 75.84 18.48
CA LYS A 583 -37.21 76.19 19.82
C LYS A 583 -38.66 76.61 19.73
#